data_AF-A0A7D5BG06-F1
#
_entry.id   AF-A0A7D5BG06-F1
#
_cell.length_a   1.000
_cell.length_b   1.000
_cell.length_c   1.000
_cell.angle_alpha   90.00
_cell.angle_beta   90.00
_cell.angle_gamma   90.00
#
_symmetry.space_group_name_H-M   'P 1'
#
loop_
_entity.id
_entity.type
_entity.pdbx_description
1 polymer ?
#
loop_
_entity_poly.entity_id
_entity_poly.type
_entity_poly.pdbx_seq_one_letter_code
_entity_poly.pdbx_strand_id
1 'polypeptide(L)'
;DIVKCTGRILEVPIGPELCGRVINALGDPIDGKGPIKTKLTAPIEKVAPGVISRQSVSESLQTGIKAIDSIVPIGKGQRELIIGDRQTGKSSIAIDIIINQKNKNVTCIYVAIGQKISSIKKTANLLEKYGAMPYTIIVAATASDSASMQFISAYSGCTIGEYFRDHGKDALVVYDDLSKQAVAYRQISLLLKRPPGREAYPGDIFYLHSRLLERSARVNIKYVENYTNGKVTGKTGSLT
;
A
#
# COMPACT_ATOMS: atom_id res chain seq x y z
N ASP A 1 -19.48 -23.37 -16.18
CA ASP A 1 -18.26 -22.91 -16.87
C ASP A 1 -17.05 -23.75 -16.50
N ILE A 2 -16.08 -23.84 -17.42
CA ILE A 2 -14.83 -24.59 -17.24
C ILE A 2 -13.83 -23.70 -16.51
N VAL A 3 -13.33 -24.16 -15.36
CA VAL A 3 -12.29 -23.47 -14.56
C VAL A 3 -10.97 -24.22 -14.71
N LYS A 4 -9.84 -23.49 -14.79
CA LYS A 4 -8.48 -24.06 -14.88
C LYS A 4 -7.56 -23.45 -13.83
N CYS A 5 -6.76 -24.30 -13.17
CA CYS A 5 -5.72 -23.84 -12.26
C CYS A 5 -4.56 -23.21 -13.03
N THR A 6 -4.03 -22.09 -12.54
CA THR A 6 -2.92 -21.36 -13.16
C THR A 6 -1.54 -21.83 -12.69
N GLY A 7 -1.48 -22.68 -11.65
CA GLY A 7 -0.22 -23.14 -11.03
C GLY A 7 0.52 -22.07 -10.24
N ARG A 8 -0.07 -20.87 -10.08
CA ARG A 8 0.51 -19.74 -9.36
C ARG A 8 -0.42 -19.31 -8.23
N ILE A 9 0.17 -18.85 -7.14
CA ILE A 9 -0.56 -18.15 -6.08
C ILE A 9 -1.01 -16.80 -6.65
N LEU A 10 -1.95 -16.12 -5.97
CA LEU A 10 -2.38 -14.79 -6.36
C LEU A 10 -1.20 -13.80 -6.29
N GLU A 11 -0.79 -13.32 -7.46
CA GLU A 11 0.29 -12.38 -7.65
C GLU A 11 -0.21 -11.10 -8.30
N VAL A 12 0.52 -10.01 -8.07
CA VAL A 12 0.31 -8.72 -8.75
C VAL A 12 1.59 -8.29 -9.46
N PRO A 13 1.48 -7.56 -10.58
CA PRO A 13 2.62 -6.92 -11.19
C PRO A 13 3.28 -5.95 -10.21
N ILE A 14 4.61 -5.93 -10.23
CA ILE A 14 5.44 -5.04 -9.41
C ILE A 14 6.53 -4.41 -10.28
N GLY A 15 7.04 -3.26 -9.85
CA GLY A 15 8.13 -2.58 -10.53
C GLY A 15 7.93 -1.07 -10.67
N PRO A 16 8.99 -0.34 -11.09
CA PRO A 16 8.92 1.10 -11.31
C PRO A 16 7.99 1.50 -12.46
N GLU A 17 7.65 0.58 -13.36
CA GLU A 17 6.77 0.83 -14.51
C GLU A 17 5.32 1.15 -14.10
N LEU A 18 4.97 0.87 -12.84
CA LEU A 18 3.66 1.22 -12.26
C LEU A 18 3.55 2.70 -11.86
N CYS A 19 4.68 3.40 -11.68
CA CYS A 19 4.67 4.81 -11.25
C CYS A 19 3.91 5.68 -12.26
N GLY A 20 3.03 6.55 -11.75
CA GLY A 20 2.17 7.40 -12.58
C GLY A 20 0.93 6.72 -13.14
N ARG A 21 0.64 5.48 -12.73
CA ARG A 21 -0.51 4.69 -13.19
C ARG A 21 -1.58 4.57 -12.11
N VAL A 22 -2.82 4.38 -12.56
CA VAL A 22 -3.95 3.92 -11.73
C VAL A 22 -4.28 2.49 -12.14
N ILE A 23 -4.22 1.58 -11.18
CA ILE A 23 -4.45 0.15 -11.38
C ILE A 23 -5.57 -0.37 -10.46
N ASN A 24 -6.21 -1.47 -10.84
CA ASN A 24 -7.12 -2.20 -9.97
C ASN A 24 -6.34 -3.06 -8.95
N ALA A 25 -7.07 -3.79 -8.09
CA ALA A 25 -6.47 -4.65 -7.07
C ALA A 25 -5.68 -5.86 -7.61
N LEU A 26 -5.87 -6.24 -8.88
CA LEU A 26 -5.13 -7.32 -9.56
C LEU A 26 -3.93 -6.78 -10.36
N GLY A 27 -3.80 -5.46 -10.47
CA GLY A 27 -2.72 -4.78 -11.20
C GLY A 27 -3.06 -4.41 -12.65
N ASP A 28 -4.29 -4.58 -13.09
CA ASP A 28 -4.71 -4.14 -14.42
C ASP A 28 -4.85 -2.61 -14.45
N PRO A 29 -4.38 -1.93 -15.51
CA PRO A 29 -4.53 -0.48 -15.65
C PRO A 29 -6.00 -0.09 -15.88
N ILE A 30 -6.46 0.91 -15.13
CA ILE A 30 -7.82 1.46 -15.21
C ILE A 30 -7.84 2.97 -15.53
N ASP A 31 -6.69 3.53 -15.88
CA ASP A 31 -6.50 4.96 -16.22
C ASP A 31 -6.68 5.27 -17.72
N GLY A 32 -6.88 4.26 -18.57
CA GLY A 32 -6.99 4.45 -20.01
C GLY A 32 -5.67 4.79 -20.72
N LYS A 33 -4.52 4.73 -20.04
CA LYS A 33 -3.19 5.03 -20.61
C LYS A 33 -2.54 3.83 -21.31
N GLY A 34 -3.33 2.82 -21.69
CA GLY A 34 -2.86 1.58 -22.30
C GLY A 34 -2.23 0.58 -21.32
N PRO A 35 -1.65 -0.53 -21.82
CA PRO A 35 -1.11 -1.60 -20.98
C PRO A 35 0.14 -1.15 -20.21
N ILE A 36 0.39 -1.80 -19.07
CA ILE A 36 1.64 -1.62 -18.31
C ILE A 36 2.56 -2.80 -18.64
N LYS A 37 3.79 -2.49 -19.06
CA LYS A 37 4.81 -3.51 -19.39
C LYS A 37 5.69 -3.82 -18.18
N THR A 38 5.09 -4.31 -17.10
CA THR A 38 5.85 -4.80 -15.94
C THR A 38 6.56 -6.10 -16.29
N LYS A 39 7.76 -6.30 -15.72
CA LYS A 39 8.58 -7.50 -15.96
C LYS A 39 8.46 -8.53 -14.86
N LEU A 40 8.00 -8.11 -13.69
CA LEU A 40 8.01 -8.89 -12.46
C LEU A 40 6.60 -8.92 -11.87
N THR A 41 6.31 -10.03 -11.19
CA THR A 41 5.14 -10.22 -10.37
C THR A 41 5.57 -10.68 -8.98
N ALA A 42 4.75 -10.44 -7.98
CA ALA A 42 4.98 -10.95 -6.63
C ALA A 42 3.67 -11.36 -5.94
N PRO A 43 3.70 -12.37 -5.06
CA PRO A 43 2.52 -12.81 -4.34
C PRO A 43 2.00 -11.71 -3.42
N ILE A 44 0.68 -11.55 -3.31
CA ILE A 44 0.12 -10.50 -2.44
C ILE A 44 0.19 -10.86 -0.96
N GLU A 45 0.23 -12.16 -0.65
CA GLU A 45 0.38 -12.70 0.70
C GLU A 45 1.84 -13.05 0.93
N LYS A 46 2.47 -12.36 1.86
CA LYS A 46 3.88 -12.56 2.23
C LYS A 46 4.07 -12.40 3.72
N VAL A 47 5.08 -13.09 4.23
CA VAL A 47 5.57 -12.89 5.60
C VAL A 47 6.43 -11.63 5.62
N ALA A 48 6.22 -10.79 6.64
CA ALA A 48 7.01 -9.60 6.87
C ALA A 48 8.50 -9.90 7.14
N PRO A 49 9.42 -8.93 6.95
CA PRO A 49 10.81 -9.11 7.34
C PRO A 49 10.94 -9.49 8.82
N GLY A 50 11.71 -10.56 9.07
CA GLY A 50 11.97 -11.07 10.41
C GLY A 50 12.80 -10.10 11.26
N VAL A 51 12.82 -10.33 12.58
CA VAL A 51 13.43 -9.42 13.58
C VAL A 51 14.89 -9.05 13.22
N ILE A 52 15.71 -10.02 12.84
CA ILE A 52 17.14 -9.82 12.51
C ILE A 52 17.32 -9.05 11.19
N SER A 53 16.32 -9.06 10.30
CA SER A 53 16.36 -8.33 9.02
C SER A 53 16.00 -6.85 9.15
N ARG A 54 15.50 -6.42 10.32
CA ARG A 54 15.07 -5.04 10.56
C ARG A 54 16.24 -4.13 10.95
N GLN A 55 16.03 -2.84 10.75
CA GLN A 55 16.89 -1.77 11.26
C GLN A 55 16.02 -0.72 11.96
N SER A 56 16.55 -0.10 13.02
CA SER A 56 15.88 1.00 13.71
C SER A 56 15.56 2.14 12.75
N VAL A 57 14.38 2.73 12.90
CA VAL A 57 13.95 3.88 12.12
C VAL A 57 14.72 5.11 12.60
N SER A 58 15.59 5.65 11.75
CA SER A 58 16.47 6.77 12.08
C SER A 58 16.36 7.95 11.10
N GLU A 59 15.54 7.84 10.06
CA GLU A 59 15.38 8.86 9.02
C GLU A 59 13.95 9.38 9.04
N SER A 60 13.76 10.69 8.95
CA SER A 60 12.43 11.31 8.95
C SER A 60 11.76 11.20 7.58
N LEU A 61 10.46 10.92 7.58
CA LEU A 61 9.53 11.14 6.48
C LEU A 61 8.78 12.45 6.74
N GLN A 62 9.24 13.53 6.12
CA GLN A 62 8.68 14.87 6.35
C GLN A 62 7.30 14.98 5.70
N THR A 63 6.28 15.32 6.48
CA THR A 63 4.89 15.44 6.03
C THR A 63 4.60 16.77 5.35
N GLY A 64 5.30 17.84 5.73
CA GLY A 64 5.04 19.20 5.28
C GLY A 64 3.96 19.90 6.10
N ILE A 65 3.42 19.21 7.11
CA ILE A 65 2.41 19.73 8.03
C ILE A 65 3.12 20.02 9.35
N LYS A 66 3.31 21.31 9.64
CA LYS A 66 4.06 21.77 10.83
C LYS A 66 3.64 21.08 12.12
N ALA A 67 2.34 20.91 12.34
CA ALA A 67 1.82 20.28 13.55
C ALA A 67 2.22 18.79 13.67
N ILE A 68 2.26 18.06 12.56
CA ILE A 68 2.67 16.64 12.56
C ILE A 68 4.19 16.56 12.68
N ASP A 69 4.93 17.31 11.85
CA ASP A 69 6.39 17.25 11.82
C ASP A 69 7.05 17.69 13.14
N SER A 70 6.37 18.51 13.96
CA SER A 70 6.89 18.94 15.27
C SER A 70 6.44 18.09 16.46
N ILE A 71 5.18 17.62 16.48
CA ILE A 71 4.59 16.93 17.65
C ILE A 71 4.62 15.41 17.48
N VAL A 72 4.37 14.93 16.26
CA VAL A 72 4.24 13.49 15.94
C VAL A 72 5.07 13.18 14.69
N PRO A 73 6.41 13.28 14.76
CA PRO A 73 7.26 13.07 13.60
C PRO A 73 7.14 11.63 13.08
N ILE A 74 7.05 11.50 11.75
CA ILE A 74 6.97 10.20 11.08
C ILE A 74 8.37 9.82 10.58
N GLY A 75 8.81 8.59 10.86
CA GLY A 75 10.06 8.04 10.36
C GLY A 75 9.89 7.06 9.20
N LYS A 76 10.92 6.92 8.37
CA LYS A 76 10.95 5.97 7.25
C LYS A 76 10.93 4.51 7.73
N GLY A 77 9.84 3.81 7.46
CA GLY A 77 9.56 2.45 7.94
C GLY A 77 8.68 2.37 9.19
N GLN A 78 8.16 3.51 9.66
CA GLN A 78 7.17 3.62 10.73
C GLN A 78 5.75 3.39 10.19
N ARG A 79 4.85 2.98 11.08
CA ARG A 79 3.41 2.85 10.80
C ARG A 79 2.69 3.89 11.65
N GLU A 80 2.07 4.87 11.01
CA GLU A 80 1.40 5.98 11.70
C GLU A 80 -0.10 5.98 11.37
N LEU A 81 -0.94 5.97 12.40
CA LEU A 81 -2.40 5.88 12.25
C LEU A 81 -3.02 7.28 12.12
N ILE A 82 -3.68 7.55 10.99
CA ILE A 82 -4.52 8.73 10.81
C ILE A 82 -5.98 8.34 11.09
N ILE A 83 -6.47 8.65 12.28
CA ILE A 83 -7.83 8.32 12.74
C ILE A 83 -8.64 9.59 13.03
N GLY A 84 -9.96 9.49 12.88
CA GLY A 84 -10.91 10.56 13.17
C GLY A 84 -12.21 10.35 12.41
N ASP A 85 -13.20 11.18 12.71
CA ASP A 85 -14.54 11.09 12.12
C ASP A 85 -14.56 11.38 10.62
N ARG A 86 -15.68 11.08 9.97
CA ARG A 86 -15.87 11.39 8.57
C ARG A 86 -15.73 12.90 8.35
N GLN A 87 -15.12 13.30 7.23
CA GLN A 87 -14.89 14.70 6.84
C GLN A 87 -13.96 15.53 7.75
N THR A 88 -13.12 14.90 8.58
CA THR A 88 -12.11 15.60 9.40
C THR A 88 -10.77 15.85 8.67
N GLY A 89 -10.69 15.66 7.36
CA GLY A 89 -9.48 15.94 6.58
C GLY A 89 -8.44 14.81 6.48
N LYS A 90 -8.76 13.58 6.92
CA LYS A 90 -7.84 12.42 6.87
C LYS A 90 -7.20 12.20 5.49
N SER A 91 -8.01 12.15 4.43
CA SER A 91 -7.50 11.96 3.06
C SER A 91 -6.67 13.16 2.59
N SER A 92 -7.03 14.39 3.01
CA SER A 92 -6.26 15.59 2.68
C SER A 92 -4.86 15.52 3.28
N ILE A 93 -4.74 15.17 4.57
CA ILE A 93 -3.45 14.96 5.24
C ILE A 93 -2.61 13.94 4.48
N ALA A 94 -3.19 12.79 4.13
CA ALA A 94 -2.47 11.74 3.42
C ALA A 94 -1.99 12.17 2.02
N ILE A 95 -2.81 12.91 1.28
CA ILE A 95 -2.44 13.43 -0.05
C ILE A 95 -1.37 14.52 0.07
N ASP A 96 -1.46 15.41 1.05
CA ASP A 96 -0.45 16.45 1.29
C ASP A 96 0.91 15.83 1.62
N ILE A 97 0.93 14.75 2.43
CA ILE A 97 2.15 13.98 2.69
C ILE A 97 2.75 13.45 1.39
N ILE A 98 1.94 12.86 0.50
CA ILE A 98 2.40 12.35 -0.81
C ILE A 98 2.96 13.50 -1.67
N ILE A 99 2.27 14.64 -1.75
CA ILE A 99 2.73 15.81 -2.50
C ILE A 99 4.08 16.30 -1.96
N ASN A 100 4.26 16.30 -0.64
CA ASN A 100 5.49 16.73 -0.01
C ASN A 100 6.67 15.76 -0.21
N GLN A 101 6.45 14.55 -0.76
CA GLN A 101 7.54 13.62 -1.10
C GLN A 101 8.25 13.94 -2.42
N LYS A 102 7.81 14.98 -3.14
CA LYS A 102 8.47 15.45 -4.35
C LYS A 102 9.95 15.74 -4.11
N ASN A 103 10.81 15.19 -4.96
CA ASN A 103 12.27 15.29 -4.89
C ASN A 103 12.93 14.67 -3.63
N LYS A 104 12.21 13.84 -2.86
CA LYS A 104 12.75 13.17 -1.65
C LYS A 104 13.13 11.70 -1.87
N ASN A 105 13.06 11.22 -3.11
CA ASN A 105 13.35 9.83 -3.49
C ASN A 105 12.48 8.79 -2.78
N VAL A 106 11.24 9.17 -2.41
CA VAL A 106 10.25 8.27 -1.82
C VAL A 106 9.20 7.94 -2.88
N THR A 107 8.98 6.66 -3.16
CA THR A 107 7.88 6.24 -4.04
C THR A 107 6.58 6.13 -3.24
N CYS A 108 5.52 6.75 -3.71
CA CYS A 108 4.25 6.78 -3.00
C CYS A 108 3.26 5.77 -3.58
N ILE A 109 2.49 5.13 -2.72
CA ILE A 109 1.40 4.22 -3.10
C ILE A 109 0.15 4.70 -2.36
N TYR A 110 -0.89 5.03 -3.10
CA TYR A 110 -2.19 5.41 -2.54
C TYR A 110 -3.22 4.33 -2.86
N VAL A 111 -3.66 3.60 -1.84
CA VAL A 111 -4.64 2.51 -1.97
C VAL A 111 -6.03 3.02 -1.60
N ALA A 112 -6.87 3.22 -2.60
CA ALA A 112 -8.27 3.58 -2.41
C ALA A 112 -9.13 2.31 -2.28
N ILE A 113 -9.70 2.08 -1.11
CA ILE A 113 -10.48 0.90 -0.74
C ILE A 113 -11.93 1.32 -0.51
N GLY A 114 -12.86 0.78 -1.30
CA GLY A 114 -14.29 1.08 -1.20
C GLY A 114 -14.63 2.56 -1.41
N GLN A 115 -13.78 3.32 -2.11
CA GLN A 115 -13.98 4.76 -2.35
C GLN A 115 -14.84 4.99 -3.60
N LYS A 116 -15.50 6.16 -3.67
CA LYS A 116 -16.23 6.58 -4.87
C LYS A 116 -15.24 6.82 -6.02
N ILE A 117 -15.58 6.37 -7.22
CA ILE A 117 -14.79 6.63 -8.45
C ILE A 117 -14.51 8.12 -8.63
N SER A 118 -15.50 8.97 -8.36
CA SER A 118 -15.35 10.43 -8.44
C SER A 118 -14.28 10.97 -7.48
N SER A 119 -14.15 10.39 -6.29
CA SER A 119 -13.13 10.80 -5.31
C SER A 119 -11.74 10.37 -5.76
N ILE A 120 -11.60 9.15 -6.27
CA ILE A 120 -10.33 8.64 -6.81
C ILE A 120 -9.85 9.50 -7.97
N LYS A 121 -10.75 9.84 -8.92
CA LYS A 121 -10.42 10.75 -10.03
C LYS A 121 -9.98 12.13 -9.55
N LYS A 122 -10.66 12.69 -8.53
CA LYS A 122 -10.24 13.96 -7.92
C LYS A 122 -8.84 13.86 -7.32
N THR A 123 -8.54 12.78 -6.58
CA THR A 123 -7.20 12.54 -6.02
C THR A 123 -6.14 12.42 -7.12
N ALA A 124 -6.39 11.63 -8.16
CA ALA A 124 -5.46 11.47 -9.28
C ALA A 124 -5.17 12.82 -9.97
N ASN A 125 -6.22 13.61 -10.27
CA ASN A 125 -6.07 14.93 -10.86
C ASN A 125 -5.31 15.90 -9.94
N LEU A 126 -5.52 15.82 -8.63
CA LEU A 126 -4.81 16.64 -7.65
C LEU A 126 -3.31 16.28 -7.64
N LEU A 127 -3.00 14.98 -7.57
CA LEU A 127 -1.62 14.50 -7.63
C LEU A 127 -0.94 14.89 -8.95
N GLU A 128 -1.65 14.86 -10.09
CA GLU A 128 -1.13 15.32 -11.37
C GLU A 128 -0.88 16.83 -11.37
N LYS A 129 -1.84 17.63 -10.89
CA LYS A 129 -1.73 19.09 -10.78
C LYS A 129 -0.52 19.54 -9.96
N TYR A 130 -0.20 18.86 -8.86
CA TYR A 130 0.95 19.18 -8.02
C TYR A 130 2.26 18.50 -8.46
N GLY A 131 2.22 17.70 -9.54
CA GLY A 131 3.37 16.97 -10.06
C GLY A 131 3.82 15.82 -9.15
N ALA A 132 2.90 15.26 -8.37
CA ALA A 132 3.10 14.13 -7.48
C ALA A 132 2.80 12.77 -8.13
N MET A 133 1.97 12.75 -9.19
CA MET A 133 1.63 11.53 -9.92
C MET A 133 2.86 10.76 -10.47
N PRO A 134 3.94 11.39 -11.00
CA PRO A 134 5.07 10.66 -11.58
C PRO A 134 5.79 9.69 -10.64
N TYR A 135 5.72 9.90 -9.33
CA TYR A 135 6.30 8.99 -8.31
C TYR A 135 5.23 8.31 -7.46
N THR A 136 3.95 8.41 -7.84
CA THR A 136 2.83 7.83 -7.11
C THR A 136 2.15 6.73 -7.93
N ILE A 137 1.79 5.64 -7.27
CA ILE A 137 0.98 4.54 -7.82
C ILE A 137 -0.37 4.57 -7.10
N ILE A 138 -1.47 4.60 -7.85
CA ILE A 138 -2.80 4.50 -7.25
C ILE A 138 -3.34 3.09 -7.47
N VAL A 139 -3.62 2.38 -6.38
CA VAL A 139 -4.35 1.10 -6.39
C VAL A 139 -5.79 1.39 -6.00
N ALA A 140 -6.73 1.09 -6.87
CA ALA A 140 -8.15 1.39 -6.62
C ALA A 140 -9.00 0.13 -6.63
N ALA A 141 -9.72 -0.07 -5.53
CA ALA A 141 -10.91 -0.90 -5.45
C ALA A 141 -12.06 0.01 -5.04
N THR A 142 -12.93 0.32 -5.98
CA THR A 142 -14.04 1.25 -5.84
C THR A 142 -15.17 0.65 -5.00
N ALA A 143 -16.09 1.49 -4.53
CA ALA A 143 -17.27 1.06 -3.77
C ALA A 143 -18.18 0.08 -4.53
N SER A 144 -18.13 0.09 -5.86
CA SER A 144 -18.89 -0.83 -6.73
C SER A 144 -18.16 -2.15 -7.03
N ASP A 145 -16.86 -2.23 -6.71
CA ASP A 145 -16.11 -3.47 -6.91
C ASP A 145 -16.48 -4.52 -5.87
N SER A 146 -16.20 -5.79 -6.18
CA SER A 146 -16.50 -6.90 -5.29
C SER A 146 -15.80 -6.76 -3.93
N ALA A 147 -16.40 -7.34 -2.88
CA ALA A 147 -15.79 -7.38 -1.56
C ALA A 147 -14.38 -8.00 -1.60
N SER A 148 -14.16 -9.00 -2.47
CA SER A 148 -12.85 -9.61 -2.68
C SER A 148 -11.82 -8.62 -3.21
N MET A 149 -12.18 -7.78 -4.19
CA MET A 149 -11.28 -6.75 -4.73
C MET A 149 -10.92 -5.68 -3.68
N GLN A 150 -11.92 -5.23 -2.90
CA GLN A 150 -11.71 -4.28 -1.80
C GLN A 150 -10.86 -4.87 -0.68
N PHE A 151 -11.02 -6.16 -0.41
CA PHE A 151 -10.22 -6.87 0.59
C PHE A 151 -8.74 -6.98 0.17
N ILE A 152 -8.46 -7.43 -1.06
CA ILE A 152 -7.08 -7.69 -1.51
C ILE A 152 -6.31 -6.42 -1.86
N SER A 153 -6.97 -5.31 -2.20
CA SER A 153 -6.29 -4.09 -2.68
C SER A 153 -5.23 -3.55 -1.73
N ALA A 154 -5.44 -3.67 -0.41
CA ALA A 154 -4.43 -3.26 0.58
C ALA A 154 -3.17 -4.14 0.49
N TYR A 155 -3.32 -5.45 0.34
CA TYR A 155 -2.21 -6.38 0.17
C TYR A 155 -1.49 -6.16 -1.17
N SER A 156 -2.23 -5.88 -2.25
CA SER A 156 -1.65 -5.53 -3.55
C SER A 156 -0.81 -4.26 -3.47
N GLY A 157 -1.35 -3.19 -2.86
CA GLY A 157 -0.60 -1.94 -2.66
C GLY A 157 0.63 -2.12 -1.78
N CYS A 158 0.53 -2.91 -0.70
CA CYS A 158 1.67 -3.25 0.14
C CYS A 158 2.76 -3.97 -0.68
N THR A 159 2.39 -4.98 -1.46
CA THR A 159 3.30 -5.78 -2.30
C THR A 159 4.04 -4.93 -3.33
N ILE A 160 3.38 -3.93 -3.89
CA ILE A 160 3.99 -2.96 -4.80
C ILE A 160 5.01 -2.10 -4.05
N GLY A 161 4.68 -1.61 -2.85
CA GLY A 161 5.60 -0.84 -2.01
C GLY A 161 6.84 -1.65 -1.57
N GLU A 162 6.66 -2.93 -1.27
CA GLU A 162 7.74 -3.84 -0.89
C GLU A 162 8.82 -3.97 -1.97
N TYR A 163 8.45 -3.90 -3.26
CA TYR A 163 9.45 -3.91 -4.33
C TYR A 163 10.50 -2.81 -4.12
N PHE A 164 10.09 -1.61 -3.73
CA PHE A 164 11.03 -0.51 -3.51
C PHE A 164 11.86 -0.72 -2.23
N ARG A 165 11.22 -1.14 -1.13
CA ARG A 165 11.89 -1.50 0.13
C ARG A 165 12.99 -2.54 -0.10
N ASP A 166 12.66 -3.61 -0.82
CA ASP A 166 13.56 -4.76 -1.00
C ASP A 166 14.71 -4.45 -1.97
N HIS A 167 14.60 -3.38 -2.76
CA HIS A 167 15.66 -2.86 -3.65
C HIS A 167 16.42 -1.66 -3.04
N GLY A 168 16.38 -1.49 -1.71
CA GLY A 168 17.14 -0.43 -1.02
C GLY A 168 16.65 0.99 -1.32
N LYS A 169 15.34 1.13 -1.59
CA LYS A 169 14.67 2.42 -1.78
C LYS A 169 13.63 2.62 -0.69
N ASP A 170 13.16 3.85 -0.58
CA ASP A 170 12.09 4.21 0.35
C ASP A 170 10.75 4.32 -0.37
N ALA A 171 9.71 3.80 0.28
CA ALA A 171 8.34 3.91 -0.16
C ALA A 171 7.42 4.34 0.99
N LEU A 172 6.33 4.99 0.62
CA LEU A 172 5.23 5.38 1.48
C LEU A 172 3.96 4.73 0.95
N VAL A 173 3.22 4.00 1.78
CA VAL A 173 1.91 3.42 1.42
C VAL A 173 0.80 3.99 2.30
N VAL A 174 -0.25 4.50 1.66
CA VAL A 174 -1.45 5.02 2.31
C VAL A 174 -2.62 4.08 2.01
N TYR A 175 -3.34 3.66 3.04
CA TYR A 175 -4.56 2.86 2.92
C TYR A 175 -5.80 3.70 3.25
N ASP A 176 -6.64 3.99 2.25
CA ASP A 176 -7.86 4.82 2.37
C ASP A 176 -9.12 4.03 1.95
N ASP A 177 -9.74 3.23 2.82
CA ASP A 177 -9.41 3.06 4.24
C ASP A 177 -9.50 1.60 4.71
N LEU A 178 -8.77 1.30 5.79
CA LEU A 178 -8.73 -0.05 6.38
C LEU A 178 -10.05 -0.45 7.05
N SER A 179 -10.88 0.51 7.46
CA SER A 179 -12.20 0.22 8.01
C SER A 179 -13.13 -0.41 6.95
N LYS A 180 -13.11 0.10 5.71
CA LYS A 180 -13.82 -0.48 4.57
C LYS A 180 -13.24 -1.84 4.17
N GLN A 181 -11.92 -2.01 4.28
CA GLN A 181 -11.29 -3.33 4.10
C GLN A 181 -11.83 -4.34 5.12
N ALA A 182 -11.92 -3.96 6.40
CA ALA A 182 -12.46 -4.80 7.46
C ALA A 182 -13.93 -5.17 7.21
N VAL A 183 -14.75 -4.21 6.76
CA VAL A 183 -16.15 -4.47 6.38
C VAL A 183 -16.24 -5.44 5.20
N ALA A 184 -15.40 -5.28 4.18
CA ALA A 184 -15.33 -6.20 3.05
C ALA A 184 -14.92 -7.62 3.48
N TYR A 185 -13.94 -7.74 4.38
CA TYR A 185 -13.53 -9.02 4.95
C TYR A 185 -14.62 -9.68 5.78
N ARG A 186 -15.34 -8.88 6.57
CA ARG A 186 -16.52 -9.34 7.32
C ARG A 186 -17.59 -9.89 6.38
N GLN A 187 -17.90 -9.19 5.29
CA GLN A 187 -18.87 -9.65 4.29
C GLN A 187 -18.47 -11.01 3.70
N ILE A 188 -17.22 -11.16 3.27
CA ILE A 188 -16.71 -12.43 2.74
C ILE A 188 -16.81 -13.54 3.80
N SER A 189 -16.39 -13.26 5.04
CA SER A 189 -16.37 -14.24 6.12
C SER A 189 -17.78 -14.75 6.49
N LEU A 190 -18.76 -13.85 6.54
CA LEU A 190 -20.14 -14.21 6.83
C LEU A 190 -20.78 -15.02 5.69
N LEU A 191 -20.48 -14.69 4.42
CA LEU A 191 -20.92 -15.49 3.27
C LEU A 191 -20.33 -16.90 3.28
N LEU A 192 -19.10 -17.06 3.79
CA LEU A 192 -18.46 -18.35 4.01
C LEU A 192 -18.94 -19.05 5.30
N LYS A 193 -19.96 -18.51 5.98
CA LYS A 193 -20.53 -19.04 7.23
C LYS A 193 -19.51 -19.21 8.35
N ARG A 194 -18.45 -18.38 8.37
CA ARG A 194 -17.51 -18.35 9.49
C ARG A 194 -18.21 -17.77 10.73
N PRO A 195 -18.03 -18.36 11.92
CA PRO A 195 -18.61 -17.83 13.14
C PRO A 195 -18.16 -16.38 13.41
N PRO A 196 -19.11 -15.44 13.62
CA PRO A 196 -18.77 -14.07 13.98
C PRO A 196 -18.43 -13.93 15.46
N GLY A 197 -17.64 -12.91 15.78
CA GLY A 197 -17.37 -12.42 17.12
C GLY A 197 -18.00 -11.04 17.37
N ARG A 198 -17.26 -10.15 18.04
CA ARG A 198 -17.70 -8.79 18.37
C ARG A 198 -18.06 -8.00 17.10
N GLU A 199 -19.19 -7.29 17.13
CA GLU A 199 -19.69 -6.47 16.00
C GLU A 199 -19.81 -7.23 14.67
N ALA A 200 -20.03 -8.54 14.77
CA ALA A 200 -20.12 -9.49 13.67
C ALA A 200 -18.83 -9.66 12.83
N TYR A 201 -17.68 -9.16 13.29
CA TYR A 201 -16.39 -9.42 12.63
C TYR A 201 -15.90 -10.85 12.88
N PRO A 202 -15.15 -11.46 11.95
CA PRO A 202 -14.54 -12.77 12.18
C PRO A 202 -13.45 -12.68 13.26
N GLY A 203 -13.19 -13.81 13.95
CA GLY A 203 -12.23 -13.85 15.07
C GLY A 203 -10.78 -13.48 14.70
N ASP A 204 -10.42 -13.57 13.43
CA ASP A 204 -9.10 -13.25 12.88
C ASP A 204 -9.01 -11.83 12.28
N ILE A 205 -9.97 -10.95 12.56
CA ILE A 205 -9.94 -9.56 12.06
C ILE A 205 -8.68 -8.79 12.52
N PHE A 206 -8.15 -9.09 13.70
CA PHE A 206 -6.88 -8.54 14.14
C PHE A 206 -5.72 -9.03 13.28
N TYR A 207 -5.71 -10.33 12.95
CA TYR A 207 -4.67 -10.94 12.12
C TYR A 207 -4.63 -10.37 10.70
N LEU A 208 -5.80 -10.00 10.13
CA LEU A 208 -5.91 -9.30 8.86
C LEU A 208 -5.02 -8.04 8.82
N HIS A 209 -5.19 -7.13 9.77
CA HIS A 209 -4.44 -5.87 9.77
C HIS A 209 -3.03 -6.04 10.33
N SER A 210 -2.79 -6.92 11.30
CA SER A 210 -1.45 -7.12 11.84
C SER A 210 -0.48 -7.65 10.77
N ARG A 211 -0.86 -8.68 10.01
CA ARG A 211 -0.01 -9.22 8.94
C ARG A 211 0.20 -8.26 7.76
N LEU A 212 -0.78 -7.39 7.50
CA LEU A 212 -0.65 -6.33 6.50
C LEU A 212 0.36 -5.27 6.96
N LEU A 213 0.13 -4.71 8.15
CA LEU A 213 0.89 -3.57 8.65
C LEU A 213 2.31 -3.96 9.06
N GLU A 214 2.55 -5.18 9.56
CA GLU A 214 3.90 -5.65 9.89
C GLU A 214 4.87 -5.70 8.68
N ARG A 215 4.35 -5.64 7.45
CA ARG A 215 5.16 -5.54 6.23
C ARG A 215 5.74 -4.15 6.01
N SER A 216 5.11 -3.09 6.55
CA SER A 216 5.71 -1.75 6.60
C SER A 216 6.82 -1.73 7.64
N ALA A 217 8.07 -1.78 7.17
CA ALA A 217 9.26 -1.83 8.00
C ALA A 217 10.47 -1.24 7.27
N ARG A 218 11.53 -0.92 8.04
CA ARG A 218 12.87 -0.66 7.52
C ARG A 218 13.73 -1.92 7.60
N VAL A 219 14.36 -2.27 6.49
CA VAL A 219 15.25 -3.43 6.38
C VAL A 219 16.72 -3.00 6.40
N ASN A 220 17.56 -3.82 7.01
CA ASN A 220 19.00 -3.53 7.09
C ASN A 220 19.73 -3.79 5.76
N ILE A 221 20.98 -3.33 5.68
CA ILE A 221 21.83 -3.44 4.49
C ILE A 221 21.98 -4.89 4.05
N LYS A 222 22.22 -5.81 4.99
CA LYS A 222 22.43 -7.24 4.70
C LYS A 222 21.19 -7.87 4.04
N TYR A 223 19.99 -7.48 4.45
CA TYR A 223 18.76 -7.94 3.81
C TYR A 223 18.69 -7.50 2.35
N VAL A 224 18.95 -6.22 2.07
CA VAL A 224 18.89 -5.66 0.70
C VAL A 224 19.96 -6.28 -0.19
N GLU A 225 21.18 -6.46 0.32
CA GLU A 225 22.27 -7.11 -0.40
C GLU A 225 21.93 -8.54 -0.78
N ASN A 226 21.38 -9.31 0.18
CA ASN A 226 20.95 -10.68 -0.08
C ASN A 226 19.79 -10.74 -1.08
N TYR A 227 18.77 -9.89 -0.90
CA TYR A 227 17.59 -9.88 -1.78
C TYR A 227 17.96 -9.52 -3.23
N THR A 228 18.87 -8.56 -3.39
CA THR A 228 19.29 -8.07 -4.71
C THR A 228 20.44 -8.88 -5.31
N ASN A 229 20.87 -9.98 -4.68
CA ASN A 229 22.04 -10.77 -5.07
C ASN A 229 23.30 -9.90 -5.27
N GLY A 230 23.53 -8.96 -4.35
CA GLY A 230 24.68 -8.05 -4.36
C GLY A 230 24.61 -6.91 -5.38
N LYS A 231 23.50 -6.74 -6.13
CA LYS A 231 23.35 -5.62 -7.07
C LYS A 231 23.19 -4.26 -6.36
N VAL A 232 22.66 -4.27 -5.14
CA VAL A 232 22.53 -3.07 -4.30
C VAL A 232 23.30 -3.32 -3.01
N THR A 233 24.35 -2.54 -2.79
CA THR A 233 25.23 -2.63 -1.61
C THR A 233 25.18 -1.38 -0.77
N GLY A 234 25.33 -1.51 0.54
CA GLY A 234 25.43 -0.38 1.47
C GLY A 234 24.16 0.47 1.63
N LYS A 235 23.01 0.02 1.09
CA LYS A 235 21.73 0.74 1.21
C LYS A 235 20.74 -0.01 2.08
N THR A 236 19.91 0.77 2.78
CA THR A 236 18.73 0.28 3.48
C THR A 236 17.50 0.63 2.65
N GLY A 237 16.42 -0.10 2.84
CA GLY A 237 15.14 0.24 2.23
C GLY A 237 14.05 0.31 3.28
N SER A 238 12.99 1.04 2.99
CA SER A 238 11.88 1.20 3.92
C SER A 238 10.54 1.23 3.20
N LEU A 239 9.53 0.69 3.87
CA LEU A 239 8.13 0.89 3.53
C LEU A 239 7.47 1.53 4.76
N THR A 240 7.10 2.80 4.63
CA THR A 240 6.37 3.57 5.63
C THR A 240 4.88 3.35 5.40
#